data_AF-A0AAE2C2B5-F1
#
_entry.id   AF-A0AAE2C2B5-F1
#
_cell.length_a   1.000
_cell.length_b   1.000
_cell.length_c   1.000
_cell.angle_alpha   90.00
_cell.angle_beta   90.00
_cell.angle_gamma   90.00
#
_symmetry.space_group_name_H-M   'P 1'
#
loop_
_entity.id
_entity.type
_entity.pdbx_description
1 polymer ?
#
loop_
_entity_poly.entity_id
_entity_poly.type
_entity_poly.pdbx_seq_one_letter_code
_entity_poly.pdbx_strand_id
1 'polypeptide(L)'
;MMKRGKSSVLTFAEKCKNILASNWQGHLNTIKADAKGSKEEIYTSEVKYFVKKGKPYIWVPEKEMHNVLPARVALVGDVVHLKDEKAMSAAESLRETILAEQRAVKELSYSVSGTLSSSYLGSSLRSANLEELLQGNEQYSVYRFNLSSCMYIDGNGGVHEVNLEDIEKSKAEPLSLFAMGLIDGINQSELRRRALILFCITFLKENAKDAFLLSVDRNGFDVLGKVLGSVNADGSREYQWKELRFTFKDEAADVETFCQRLLEMEEEALKSVSRFSGI
;
A
#
# COMPACT_ATOMS: atom_id res chain seq x y z
N MET A 1 -9.25 2.02 27.41
CA MET A 1 -9.72 3.32 26.90
C MET A 1 -8.57 3.92 26.09
N MET A 2 -8.61 3.81 24.75
CA MET A 2 -7.57 4.39 23.89
C MET A 2 -7.60 5.92 24.07
N LYS A 3 -6.53 6.48 24.64
CA LYS A 3 -6.40 7.94 24.78
C LYS A 3 -6.10 8.50 23.39
N ARG A 4 -6.89 9.48 22.96
CA ARG A 4 -6.65 10.28 21.74
C ARG A 4 -5.38 11.14 21.99
N GLY A 5 -4.21 10.57 21.73
CA GLY A 5 -2.92 11.26 21.78
C GLY A 5 -2.71 12.15 20.56
N LYS A 6 -1.91 13.21 20.72
CA LYS A 6 -1.55 14.16 19.65
C LYS A 6 -0.86 13.43 18.48
N SER A 7 -1.48 13.47 17.30
CA SER A 7 -0.97 13.17 15.95
C SER A 7 0.12 12.08 15.83
N SER A 8 -0.27 10.82 16.04
CA SER A 8 0.48 9.60 15.66
C SER A 8 0.22 9.20 14.20
N VAL A 9 -0.06 10.17 13.33
CA VAL A 9 -0.45 9.94 11.93
C VAL A 9 0.73 10.29 11.04
N LEU A 10 1.10 9.38 10.14
CA LEU A 10 2.14 9.62 9.15
C LEU A 10 1.87 10.90 8.36
N THR A 11 2.94 11.63 8.06
CA THR A 11 2.91 12.75 7.12
C THR A 11 2.53 12.26 5.72
N PHE A 12 2.01 13.14 4.87
CA PHE A 12 1.72 12.77 3.48
C PHE A 12 2.96 12.30 2.72
N ALA A 13 4.14 12.83 3.06
CA ALA A 13 5.40 12.39 2.47
C ALA A 13 5.75 10.93 2.84
N GLU A 14 5.62 10.58 4.11
CA GLU A 14 5.80 9.20 4.59
C GLU A 14 4.78 8.25 3.95
N LYS A 15 3.50 8.64 3.90
CA LYS A 15 2.44 7.86 3.22
C LYS A 15 2.77 7.61 1.76
N CYS A 16 3.22 8.63 1.02
CA CYS A 16 3.63 8.48 -0.37
C CYS A 16 4.81 7.50 -0.51
N LYS A 17 5.82 7.57 0.37
CA LYS A 17 6.95 6.62 0.35
C LYS A 17 6.51 5.19 0.64
N ASN A 18 5.64 4.99 1.64
CA ASN A 18 5.13 3.68 1.97
C ASN A 18 4.36 3.08 0.79
N ILE A 19 3.47 3.84 0.14
CA ILE A 19 2.73 3.38 -1.05
C ILE A 19 3.69 3.00 -2.18
N LEU A 20 4.65 3.89 -2.48
CA LEU A 20 5.61 3.63 -3.56
C LEU A 20 6.49 2.40 -3.29
N ALA A 21 6.87 2.15 -2.03
CA ALA A 21 7.69 1.00 -1.66
C ALA A 21 6.90 -0.32 -1.59
N SER A 22 5.61 -0.25 -1.25
CA SER A 22 4.74 -1.44 -1.11
C SER A 22 4.28 -2.00 -2.45
N ASN A 23 4.35 -1.21 -3.52
CA ASN A 23 3.80 -1.53 -4.83
C ASN A 23 4.94 -1.69 -5.88
N TRP A 24 4.59 -2.24 -7.04
CA TRP A 24 5.52 -2.54 -8.14
C TRP A 24 4.94 -2.24 -9.53
N GLN A 25 3.68 -1.83 -9.61
CA GLN A 25 3.01 -1.45 -10.85
C GLN A 25 2.35 -0.09 -10.72
N GLY A 26 2.36 0.68 -11.81
CA GLY A 26 1.80 2.02 -11.84
C GLY A 26 1.37 2.43 -13.24
N HIS A 27 0.77 3.61 -13.35
CA HIS A 27 0.35 4.17 -14.63
C HIS A 27 1.23 5.37 -15.00
N LEU A 28 1.84 5.32 -16.17
CA LEU A 28 2.65 6.38 -16.73
C LEU A 28 1.88 7.11 -17.84
N ASN A 29 1.62 8.39 -17.64
CA ASN A 29 0.99 9.25 -18.65
C ASN A 29 2.07 10.00 -19.43
N THR A 30 2.04 9.94 -20.76
CA THR A 30 3.00 10.62 -21.65
C THR A 30 2.31 11.32 -22.80
N ILE A 31 2.97 12.32 -23.40
CA ILE A 31 2.53 12.98 -24.63
C ILE A 31 3.46 12.55 -25.77
N LYS A 32 2.89 12.09 -26.87
CA LYS A 32 3.67 11.72 -28.06
C LYS A 32 3.89 12.94 -28.94
N ALA A 33 5.15 13.32 -29.13
CA ALA A 33 5.55 14.22 -30.20
C ALA A 33 5.81 13.39 -31.48
N ASP A 34 5.12 13.69 -32.58
CA ASP A 34 5.46 13.14 -33.89
C ASP A 34 6.20 14.19 -34.75
N ALA A 35 6.81 13.76 -35.85
CA ALA A 35 7.59 14.62 -36.73
C ALA A 35 6.78 15.74 -37.42
N LYS A 36 5.44 15.74 -37.28
CA LYS A 36 4.51 16.76 -37.78
C LYS A 36 3.90 17.63 -36.66
N GLY A 37 4.24 17.37 -35.40
CA GLY A 37 3.74 18.08 -34.21
C GLY A 37 3.30 17.11 -33.11
N SER A 38 3.05 17.60 -31.89
CA SER A 38 2.37 16.79 -30.87
C SER A 38 0.89 16.69 -31.22
N LYS A 39 0.31 15.48 -31.25
CA LYS A 39 -1.15 15.32 -31.43
C LYS A 39 -1.97 15.77 -30.22
N GLU A 40 -1.34 16.34 -29.18
CA GLU A 40 -1.94 16.68 -27.88
C GLU A 40 -2.61 15.51 -27.13
N GLU A 41 -2.56 14.29 -27.68
CA GLU A 41 -3.11 13.09 -27.06
C GLU A 41 -2.24 12.61 -25.89
N ILE A 42 -2.88 12.38 -24.73
CA ILE A 42 -2.28 11.77 -23.54
C ILE A 42 -2.38 10.25 -23.67
N TYR A 43 -1.25 9.56 -23.57
CA TYR A 43 -1.14 8.10 -23.58
C TYR A 43 -0.90 7.58 -22.16
N THR A 44 -1.64 6.55 -21.71
CA THR A 44 -1.59 6.03 -20.32
C THR A 44 -1.10 4.58 -20.28
N SER A 45 0.19 4.33 -20.06
CA SER A 45 0.72 2.96 -20.01
C SER A 45 0.74 2.39 -18.61
N GLU A 46 0.38 1.11 -18.43
CA GLU A 46 0.78 0.37 -17.23
C GLU A 46 2.29 0.11 -17.31
N VAL A 47 2.99 0.33 -16.20
CA VAL A 47 4.44 0.16 -16.11
C VAL A 47 4.80 -0.55 -14.82
N LYS A 48 5.81 -1.41 -14.89
CA LYS A 48 6.41 -2.02 -13.71
C LYS A 48 7.52 -1.09 -13.20
N TYR A 49 7.64 -0.93 -11.89
CA TYR A 49 8.64 -0.07 -11.28
C TYR A 49 9.17 -0.63 -9.96
N PHE A 50 10.35 -0.17 -9.56
CA PHE A 50 10.84 -0.35 -8.20
C PHE A 50 11.46 0.95 -7.68
N VAL A 51 11.57 1.07 -6.36
CA VAL A 51 12.11 2.27 -5.71
C VAL A 51 13.47 1.96 -5.10
N LYS A 52 14.50 2.72 -5.51
CA LYS A 52 15.85 2.66 -4.92
C LYS A 52 16.18 4.01 -4.29
N LYS A 53 16.50 4.02 -3.00
CA LYS A 53 16.82 5.26 -2.24
C LYS A 53 15.77 6.36 -2.45
N GLY A 54 14.49 5.98 -2.44
CA GLY A 54 13.37 6.90 -2.62
C GLY A 54 13.13 7.38 -4.07
N LYS A 55 13.88 6.90 -5.07
CA LYS A 55 13.71 7.25 -6.48
C LYS A 55 13.11 6.07 -7.27
N PRO A 56 12.01 6.28 -8.02
CA PRO A 56 11.43 5.23 -8.86
C PRO A 56 12.26 4.98 -10.13
N TYR A 57 12.43 3.70 -10.46
CA TYR A 57 13.00 3.23 -11.71
C TYR A 57 11.94 2.40 -12.41
N ILE A 58 11.72 2.66 -13.70
CA ILE A 58 10.57 2.17 -14.47
C ILE A 58 11.08 1.28 -15.61
N TRP A 59 10.46 0.12 -15.77
CA TRP A 59 10.66 -0.79 -16.89
C TRP A 59 9.52 -0.59 -17.87
N VAL A 60 9.85 -0.19 -19.10
CA VAL A 60 8.88 0.01 -20.18
C VAL A 60 9.16 -1.02 -21.27
N PRO A 61 8.19 -1.89 -21.62
CA PRO A 61 8.35 -2.83 -22.73
C PRO A 61 8.52 -2.08 -24.06
N GLU A 62 9.43 -2.53 -24.92
CA GLU A 62 9.77 -1.83 -26.17
C GLU A 62 8.66 -1.85 -27.26
N LYS A 63 7.64 -2.71 -27.12
CA LYS A 63 6.69 -3.05 -28.21
C LYS A 63 5.25 -2.57 -28.02
N GLU A 64 5.02 -1.62 -27.12
CA GLU A 64 3.76 -1.63 -26.38
C GLU A 64 3.11 -0.22 -26.31
N MET A 65 1.87 -0.08 -26.85
CA MET A 65 1.04 1.14 -26.89
C MET A 65 -0.20 0.97 -26.02
N HIS A 66 -0.35 1.72 -24.93
CA HIS A 66 -1.24 1.28 -23.84
C HIS A 66 -2.07 2.35 -23.15
N ASN A 67 -3.19 1.87 -22.56
CA ASN A 67 -4.22 2.59 -21.84
C ASN A 67 -4.80 1.80 -20.63
N VAL A 68 -4.79 2.46 -19.44
CA VAL A 68 -5.83 2.57 -18.36
C VAL A 68 -5.97 1.58 -17.16
N LEU A 69 -5.74 2.16 -15.95
CA LEU A 69 -6.31 2.11 -14.54
C LEU A 69 -6.50 0.79 -13.75
N PRO A 70 -6.45 0.78 -12.37
CA PRO A 70 -6.70 1.88 -11.39
C PRO A 70 -5.76 2.04 -10.14
N ALA A 71 -6.13 3.02 -9.27
CA ALA A 71 -5.54 3.57 -8.01
C ALA A 71 -4.07 4.08 -8.07
N ARG A 72 -3.84 5.37 -7.76
CA ARG A 72 -2.60 6.10 -8.12
C ARG A 72 -2.05 7.01 -7.01
N VAL A 73 -0.73 6.98 -6.83
CA VAL A 73 0.03 8.21 -6.51
C VAL A 73 0.29 8.90 -7.84
N ALA A 74 -0.10 10.17 -7.98
CA ALA A 74 0.24 10.96 -9.16
C ALA A 74 1.63 11.58 -8.93
N LEU A 75 2.66 10.90 -9.44
CA LEU A 75 3.99 11.47 -9.57
C LEU A 75 4.06 12.18 -10.93
N VAL A 76 4.33 13.49 -10.91
CA VAL A 76 4.67 14.23 -12.14
C VAL A 76 6.18 14.44 -12.11
N GLY A 77 6.83 14.27 -13.25
CA GLY A 77 8.28 14.24 -13.31
C GLY A 77 8.82 13.88 -14.67
N ASP A 78 10.12 14.07 -14.84
CA ASP A 78 10.82 13.75 -16.08
C ASP A 78 11.31 12.31 -16.05
N VAL A 79 11.02 11.58 -17.12
CA VAL A 79 11.53 10.22 -17.34
C VAL A 79 12.85 10.30 -18.10
N VAL A 80 13.94 9.85 -17.47
CA VAL A 80 15.28 9.87 -18.06
C VAL A 80 15.73 8.47 -18.42
N HIS A 81 15.99 8.24 -19.72
CA HIS A 81 16.52 6.98 -20.23
C HIS A 81 17.90 6.70 -19.62
N LEU A 82 18.09 5.48 -19.11
CA LEU A 82 19.38 5.03 -18.59
C LEU A 82 20.18 4.34 -19.70
N LYS A 83 21.42 4.79 -19.91
CA LYS A 83 22.39 4.08 -20.76
C LYS A 83 22.79 2.75 -20.12
N ASP A 84 23.29 1.82 -20.93
CA ASP A 84 23.58 0.42 -20.58
C ASP A 84 24.26 0.24 -19.21
N GLU A 85 25.32 0.98 -18.90
CA GLU A 85 26.01 0.87 -17.59
C GLU A 85 25.10 1.22 -16.40
N LYS A 86 24.29 2.29 -16.53
CA LYS A 86 23.36 2.71 -15.48
C LYS A 86 22.13 1.82 -15.42
N ALA A 87 21.70 1.28 -16.55
CA ALA A 87 20.62 0.30 -16.63
C ALA A 87 21.05 -1.03 -15.96
N MET A 88 22.26 -1.53 -16.24
CA MET A 88 22.85 -2.69 -15.56
C MET A 88 22.96 -2.48 -14.05
N SER A 89 23.42 -1.30 -13.61
CA SER A 89 23.47 -0.97 -12.17
C SER A 89 22.08 -0.93 -11.53
N ALA A 90 21.05 -0.49 -12.25
CA ALA A 90 19.67 -0.51 -11.78
C ALA A 90 19.14 -1.96 -11.67
N ALA A 91 19.43 -2.81 -12.65
CA ALA A 91 19.06 -4.22 -12.66
C ALA A 91 19.75 -5.00 -11.52
N GLU A 92 21.03 -4.74 -11.26
CA GLU A 92 21.73 -5.38 -10.14
C GLU A 92 21.13 -4.97 -8.80
N SER A 93 20.80 -3.70 -8.63
CA SER A 93 20.12 -3.24 -7.41
C SER A 93 18.70 -3.78 -7.25
N LEU A 94 18.00 -4.02 -8.36
CA LEU A 94 16.72 -4.73 -8.34
C LEU A 94 16.93 -6.17 -7.83
N ARG A 95 17.95 -6.86 -8.33
CA ARG A 95 18.33 -8.22 -7.87
C ARG A 95 18.66 -8.26 -6.38
N GLU A 96 19.48 -7.33 -5.90
CA GLU A 96 19.80 -7.20 -4.48
C GLU A 96 18.54 -6.96 -3.62
N THR A 97 17.60 -6.15 -4.12
CA THR A 97 16.33 -5.85 -3.44
C THR A 97 15.47 -7.11 -3.34
N ILE A 98 15.32 -7.86 -4.44
CA ILE A 98 14.58 -9.14 -4.47
C ILE A 98 15.18 -10.13 -3.48
N LEU A 99 16.51 -10.28 -3.46
CA LEU A 99 17.21 -11.19 -2.54
C LEU A 99 17.10 -10.75 -1.07
N ALA A 100 17.07 -9.44 -0.80
CA ALA A 100 16.82 -8.93 0.55
C ALA A 100 15.39 -9.24 1.01
N GLU A 101 14.40 -9.04 0.15
CA GLU A 101 13.00 -9.38 0.42
C GLU A 101 12.81 -10.88 0.66
N GLN A 102 13.37 -11.73 -0.21
CA GLN A 102 13.30 -13.19 -0.07
C GLN A 102 13.97 -13.69 1.23
N ARG A 103 15.04 -13.03 1.69
CA ARG A 103 15.66 -13.34 2.99
C ARG A 103 14.75 -12.92 4.15
N ALA A 104 14.21 -11.71 4.10
CA ALA A 104 13.30 -11.22 5.13
C ALA A 104 12.07 -12.12 5.28
N VAL A 105 11.51 -12.62 4.17
CA VAL A 105 10.39 -13.58 4.19
C VAL A 105 10.76 -14.90 4.87
N LYS A 106 11.98 -15.42 4.68
CA LYS A 106 12.43 -16.67 5.31
C LYS A 106 12.62 -16.57 6.82
N GLU A 107 12.85 -15.36 7.33
CA GLU A 107 13.04 -15.08 8.76
C GLU A 107 11.70 -14.91 9.50
N LEU A 108 10.57 -14.87 8.78
CA LEU A 108 9.25 -14.70 9.38
C LEU A 108 8.78 -15.93 10.15
N SER A 109 8.01 -15.69 11.20
CA SER A 109 7.32 -16.71 11.96
C SER A 109 6.27 -17.42 11.09
N TYR A 110 5.91 -18.64 11.51
CA TYR A 110 4.94 -19.46 10.79
C TYR A 110 3.56 -18.78 10.69
N SER A 111 3.12 -18.08 11.74
CA SER A 111 1.82 -17.39 11.78
C SER A 111 1.77 -16.20 10.82
N VAL A 112 2.84 -15.40 10.77
CA VAL A 112 2.95 -14.28 9.83
C VAL A 112 3.05 -14.79 8.40
N SER A 113 3.88 -15.80 8.16
CA SER A 113 3.99 -16.47 6.85
C SER A 113 2.65 -17.02 6.38
N GLY A 114 1.85 -17.62 7.27
CA GLY A 114 0.50 -18.10 6.97
C GLY A 114 -0.45 -16.97 6.55
N THR A 115 -0.33 -15.78 7.15
CA THR A 115 -1.14 -14.61 6.79
C THR A 115 -0.70 -14.03 5.44
N LEU A 116 0.60 -13.94 5.18
CA LEU A 116 1.11 -13.43 3.91
C LEU A 116 0.84 -14.39 2.74
N SER A 117 0.85 -15.70 2.99
CA SER A 117 0.60 -16.72 1.97
C SER A 117 -0.87 -16.97 1.66
N SER A 118 -1.80 -16.47 2.49
CA SER A 118 -3.25 -16.61 2.25
C SER A 118 -3.81 -15.63 1.22
N SER A 119 -3.00 -14.71 0.70
CA SER A 119 -3.36 -13.89 -0.46
C SER A 119 -3.54 -14.78 -1.71
N TYR A 120 -4.64 -14.62 -2.45
CA TYR A 120 -4.90 -15.40 -3.67
C TYR A 120 -3.78 -15.20 -4.71
N LEU A 121 -3.42 -16.31 -5.37
CA LEU A 121 -2.35 -16.52 -6.36
C LEU A 121 -0.99 -16.78 -5.71
N GLY A 122 -0.40 -17.94 -6.04
CA GLY A 122 0.97 -18.35 -5.67
C GLY A 122 2.09 -17.49 -6.28
N SER A 123 1.91 -16.17 -6.34
CA SER A 123 2.76 -15.13 -6.92
C SER A 123 2.57 -13.74 -6.26
N SER A 124 1.99 -13.63 -5.05
CA SER A 124 1.60 -12.31 -4.50
C SER A 124 2.74 -11.48 -3.88
N LEU A 125 3.94 -12.05 -3.72
CA LEU A 125 5.07 -11.27 -3.24
C LEU A 125 5.53 -10.34 -4.36
N ARG A 126 5.58 -9.05 -4.06
CA ARG A 126 6.17 -8.00 -4.91
C ARG A 126 7.47 -8.46 -5.59
N SER A 127 8.32 -9.16 -4.85
CA SER A 127 9.57 -9.74 -5.36
C SER A 127 9.40 -10.76 -6.49
N ALA A 128 8.36 -11.59 -6.50
CA ALA A 128 8.12 -12.57 -7.57
C ALA A 128 7.77 -11.86 -8.90
N ASN A 129 6.92 -10.84 -8.84
CA ASN A 129 6.57 -10.02 -10.02
C ASN A 129 7.77 -9.20 -10.54
N LEU A 130 8.63 -8.74 -9.63
CA LEU A 130 9.87 -8.04 -10.00
C LEU A 130 10.94 -8.99 -10.55
N GLU A 131 10.95 -10.26 -10.15
CA GLU A 131 11.89 -11.27 -10.66
C GLU A 131 11.64 -11.58 -12.15
N GLU A 132 10.37 -11.52 -12.58
CA GLU A 132 9.99 -11.61 -14.00
C GLU A 132 10.67 -10.53 -14.85
N LEU A 133 10.90 -9.32 -14.33
CA LEU A 133 11.61 -8.26 -15.07
C LEU A 133 13.07 -8.60 -15.37
N LEU A 134 13.68 -9.49 -14.58
CA LEU A 134 15.08 -9.90 -14.74
C LEU A 134 15.23 -11.19 -15.55
N GLN A 135 14.21 -12.04 -15.55
CA GLN A 135 14.25 -13.37 -16.16
C GLN A 135 13.39 -13.48 -17.42
N GLY A 136 12.52 -12.51 -17.67
CA GLY A 136 11.60 -12.49 -18.80
C GLY A 136 12.32 -12.42 -20.15
N ASN A 137 11.67 -12.97 -21.17
CA ASN A 137 12.12 -12.88 -22.57
C ASN A 137 11.79 -11.52 -23.23
N GLU A 138 11.08 -10.65 -22.51
CA GLU A 138 10.72 -9.31 -22.99
C GLU A 138 11.90 -8.35 -22.89
N GLN A 139 12.08 -7.55 -23.93
CA GLN A 139 13.08 -6.50 -23.95
C GLN A 139 12.49 -5.23 -23.33
N TYR A 140 13.14 -4.75 -22.27
CA TYR A 140 12.73 -3.56 -21.54
C TYR A 140 13.75 -2.45 -21.68
N SER A 141 13.26 -1.23 -21.85
CA SER A 141 14.05 -0.03 -21.62
C SER A 141 13.88 0.43 -20.18
N VAL A 142 14.99 0.76 -19.52
CA VAL A 142 15.00 1.19 -18.11
C VAL A 142 15.11 2.70 -18.03
N TYR A 143 14.20 3.30 -17.27
CA TYR A 143 14.16 4.73 -17.06
C TYR A 143 14.23 5.09 -15.58
N ARG A 144 14.82 6.25 -15.29
CA ARG A 144 14.75 6.88 -13.97
C ARG A 144 13.67 7.95 -13.97
N PHE A 145 12.79 7.91 -12.97
CA PHE A 145 11.79 8.94 -12.78
C PHE A 145 12.33 10.06 -11.88
N ASN A 146 12.43 11.28 -12.41
CA ASN A 146 12.80 12.47 -11.66
C ASN A 146 11.54 13.21 -11.24
N LEU A 147 11.16 13.06 -9.96
CA LEU A 147 9.97 13.69 -9.40
C LEU A 147 10.07 15.23 -9.44
N SER A 148 9.06 15.89 -10.02
CA SER A 148 8.90 17.35 -10.06
C SER A 148 7.67 17.85 -9.31
N SER A 149 6.68 16.99 -9.06
CA SER A 149 5.62 17.24 -8.07
C SER A 149 5.03 15.92 -7.56
N CYS A 150 4.45 15.95 -6.35
CA CYS A 150 3.81 14.80 -5.74
C CYS A 150 2.45 15.19 -5.16
N MET A 151 1.40 14.48 -5.58
CA MET A 151 0.05 14.63 -5.03
C MET A 151 -0.35 13.36 -4.30
N TYR A 152 -0.72 13.50 -3.04
CA TYR A 152 -1.36 12.45 -2.27
C TYR A 152 -2.88 12.58 -2.39
N ILE A 153 -3.56 11.48 -2.71
CA ILE A 153 -5.02 11.42 -2.78
C ILE A 153 -5.48 10.52 -1.64
N ASP A 154 -6.29 11.06 -0.72
CA ASP A 154 -6.82 10.30 0.41
C ASP A 154 -8.07 9.47 0.02
N GLY A 155 -8.52 8.58 0.93
CA GLY A 155 -9.67 7.71 0.71
C GLY A 155 -11.01 8.45 0.51
N ASN A 156 -11.07 9.75 0.87
CA ASN A 156 -12.25 10.60 0.67
C ASN A 156 -12.17 11.41 -0.63
N GLY A 157 -11.13 11.19 -1.45
CA GLY A 157 -10.89 11.95 -2.68
C GLY A 157 -10.25 13.33 -2.44
N GLY A 158 -9.80 13.63 -1.23
CA GLY A 158 -9.05 14.84 -0.92
C GLY A 158 -7.67 14.78 -1.60
N VAL A 159 -7.30 15.86 -2.28
CA VAL A 159 -6.02 15.98 -2.98
C VAL A 159 -5.10 16.91 -2.20
N HIS A 160 -3.93 16.40 -1.83
CA HIS A 160 -2.95 17.08 -0.99
C HIS A 160 -1.62 17.19 -1.74
N GLU A 161 -1.18 18.41 -2.00
CA GLU A 161 0.14 18.67 -2.54
C GLU A 161 1.21 18.39 -1.50
N VAL A 162 2.24 17.64 -1.87
CA VAL A 162 3.31 17.22 -0.97
C VAL A 162 4.62 17.89 -1.35
N ASN A 163 5.25 18.53 -0.38
CA ASN A 163 6.56 19.16 -0.56
C ASN A 163 7.61 18.11 -0.94
N LEU A 164 8.33 18.36 -2.03
CA LEU A 164 9.36 17.46 -2.53
C LEU A 164 10.52 17.27 -1.55
N GLU A 165 10.90 18.32 -0.81
CA GLU A 165 11.95 18.19 0.20
C GLU A 165 11.57 17.19 1.29
N ASP A 166 10.29 17.17 1.67
CA ASP A 166 9.78 16.25 2.67
C ASP A 166 9.75 14.82 2.11
N ILE A 167 9.41 14.65 0.82
CA ILE A 167 9.52 13.37 0.12
C ILE A 167 10.98 12.89 0.08
N GLU A 168 11.95 13.76 -0.20
CA GLU A 168 13.36 13.37 -0.25
C GLU A 168 13.94 12.99 1.12
N LYS A 169 13.51 13.68 2.18
CA LYS A 169 13.91 13.39 3.57
C LYS A 169 13.22 12.15 4.15
N SER A 170 12.02 11.83 3.66
CA SER A 170 11.23 10.69 4.12
C SER A 170 11.76 9.35 3.62
N LYS A 171 11.60 8.31 4.46
CA LYS A 171 11.92 6.92 4.13
C LYS A 171 10.69 6.06 4.27
N ALA A 172 10.59 5.04 3.42
CA ALA A 172 9.57 4.02 3.57
C ALA A 172 9.84 3.21 4.84
N GLU A 173 8.77 2.87 5.55
CA GLU A 173 8.86 2.06 6.77
C GLU A 173 9.17 0.60 6.43
N PRO A 174 9.89 -0.14 7.28
CA PRO A 174 10.16 -1.57 7.06
C PRO A 174 8.89 -2.40 6.84
N LEU A 175 7.80 -2.05 7.53
CA LEU A 175 6.48 -2.67 7.37
C LEU A 175 5.93 -2.56 5.93
N SER A 176 6.29 -1.51 5.19
CA SER A 176 5.78 -1.24 3.83
C SER A 176 6.08 -2.38 2.87
N LEU A 177 7.20 -3.10 3.05
CA LEU A 177 7.54 -4.23 2.19
C LEU A 177 6.49 -5.36 2.23
N PHE A 178 5.79 -5.48 3.36
CA PHE A 178 4.79 -6.53 3.59
C PHE A 178 3.35 -6.00 3.59
N ALA A 179 3.16 -4.68 3.45
CA ALA A 179 1.86 -4.04 3.60
C ALA A 179 0.80 -4.63 2.64
N MET A 180 1.12 -4.79 1.36
CA MET A 180 0.18 -5.34 0.38
C MET A 180 -0.20 -6.79 0.70
N GLY A 181 0.79 -7.63 1.00
CA GLY A 181 0.55 -9.03 1.38
C GLY A 181 -0.24 -9.16 2.68
N LEU A 182 -0.01 -8.28 3.67
CA LEU A 182 -0.79 -8.21 4.90
C LEU A 182 -2.24 -7.83 4.62
N ILE A 183 -2.45 -6.77 3.83
CA ILE A 183 -3.78 -6.26 3.47
C ILE A 183 -4.58 -7.36 2.76
N ASP A 184 -3.99 -7.98 1.74
CA ASP A 184 -4.65 -9.04 0.98
C ASP A 184 -4.89 -10.27 1.87
N GLY A 185 -3.88 -10.72 2.62
CA GLY A 185 -3.99 -11.87 3.50
C GLY A 185 -5.09 -11.74 4.54
N ILE A 186 -5.17 -10.57 5.20
CA ILE A 186 -6.21 -10.26 6.19
C ILE A 186 -7.59 -10.16 5.52
N ASN A 187 -7.68 -9.46 4.39
CA ASN A 187 -8.96 -9.25 3.70
C ASN A 187 -9.52 -10.54 3.10
N GLN A 188 -8.68 -11.51 2.74
CA GLN A 188 -9.14 -12.80 2.21
C GLN A 188 -9.55 -13.79 3.31
N SER A 189 -9.08 -13.60 4.54
CA SER A 189 -9.47 -14.45 5.68
C SER A 189 -10.79 -13.99 6.30
N GLU A 190 -11.83 -14.83 6.20
CA GLU A 190 -13.12 -14.53 6.82
C GLU A 190 -13.02 -14.31 8.33
N LEU A 191 -12.19 -15.11 9.02
CA LEU A 191 -11.98 -14.97 10.46
C LEU A 191 -11.35 -13.62 10.79
N ARG A 192 -10.36 -13.17 10.00
CA ARG A 192 -9.74 -11.86 10.21
C ARG A 192 -10.67 -10.71 9.86
N ARG A 193 -11.46 -10.80 8.78
CA ARG A 193 -12.51 -9.79 8.49
C ARG A 193 -13.52 -9.67 9.64
N ARG A 194 -13.93 -10.79 10.24
CA ARG A 194 -14.79 -10.78 11.45
C ARG A 194 -14.11 -10.11 12.64
N ALA A 195 -12.80 -10.32 12.83
CA ALA A 195 -12.05 -9.59 13.85
C ALA A 195 -12.04 -8.08 13.59
N LEU A 196 -11.90 -7.62 12.34
CA LEU A 196 -12.01 -6.19 12.01
C LEU A 196 -13.40 -5.60 12.31
N ILE A 197 -14.48 -6.34 12.04
CA ILE A 197 -15.84 -5.95 12.43
C ILE A 197 -15.93 -5.82 13.95
N LEU A 198 -15.38 -6.80 14.67
CA LEU A 198 -15.33 -6.79 16.14
C LEU A 198 -14.54 -5.57 16.67
N PHE A 199 -13.47 -5.16 15.99
CA PHE A 199 -12.72 -3.95 16.34
C PHE A 199 -13.56 -2.68 16.22
N CYS A 200 -14.30 -2.54 15.13
CA CYS A 200 -15.21 -1.41 14.92
C CYS A 200 -16.22 -1.29 16.09
N ILE A 201 -16.81 -2.41 16.49
CA ILE A 201 -17.80 -2.47 17.56
C ILE A 201 -17.16 -2.21 18.93
N THR A 202 -16.03 -2.85 19.22
CA THR A 202 -15.44 -2.84 20.57
C THR A 202 -14.67 -1.56 20.87
N PHE A 203 -13.81 -1.10 19.95
CA PHE A 203 -12.90 0.03 20.16
C PHE A 203 -13.48 1.37 19.73
N LEU A 204 -14.24 1.42 18.63
CA LEU A 204 -14.81 2.67 18.09
C LEU A 204 -16.29 2.85 18.40
N LYS A 205 -16.96 1.81 18.94
CA LYS A 205 -18.42 1.80 19.20
C LYS A 205 -19.27 2.01 17.94
N GLU A 206 -18.71 1.63 16.80
CA GLU A 206 -19.39 1.70 15.50
C GLU A 206 -20.07 0.36 15.21
N ASN A 207 -21.36 0.38 14.85
CA ASN A 207 -22.10 -0.82 14.48
C ASN A 207 -21.74 -1.22 13.04
N ALA A 208 -20.66 -1.99 12.90
CA ALA A 208 -20.20 -2.50 11.61
C ALA A 208 -20.86 -3.84 11.25
N LYS A 209 -21.21 -4.01 9.98
CA LYS A 209 -21.66 -5.29 9.39
C LYS A 209 -20.61 -5.96 8.52
N ASP A 210 -19.64 -5.18 8.04
CA ASP A 210 -18.54 -5.65 7.20
C ASP A 210 -17.33 -4.74 7.39
N ALA A 211 -16.13 -5.25 7.11
CA ALA A 211 -14.88 -4.51 7.29
C ALA A 211 -13.75 -5.06 6.42
N PHE A 212 -13.00 -4.14 5.80
CA PHE A 212 -11.79 -4.43 5.03
C PHE A 212 -10.62 -3.59 5.54
N LEU A 213 -9.44 -4.20 5.67
CA LEU A 213 -8.18 -3.49 5.88
C LEU A 213 -7.83 -2.69 4.62
N LEU A 214 -7.56 -1.40 4.76
CA LEU A 214 -7.19 -0.52 3.65
C LEU A 214 -5.69 -0.21 3.62
N SER A 215 -5.12 0.05 4.79
CA SER A 215 -3.79 0.58 4.93
C SER A 215 -3.19 0.13 6.26
N VAL A 216 -1.87 -0.03 6.31
CA VAL A 216 -1.10 -0.36 7.52
C VAL A 216 0.11 0.55 7.60
N ASP A 217 0.48 0.93 8.82
CA ASP A 217 1.72 1.63 9.12
C ASP A 217 2.21 1.29 10.54
N ARG A 218 3.36 1.83 10.95
CA ARG A 218 3.91 1.53 12.28
C ARG A 218 3.00 1.93 13.45
N ASN A 219 2.07 2.86 13.26
CA ASN A 219 1.20 3.35 14.32
C ASN A 219 -0.12 2.59 14.40
N GLY A 220 -0.46 1.77 13.40
CA GLY A 220 -1.72 1.05 13.35
C GLY A 220 -2.18 0.80 11.92
N PHE A 221 -3.48 0.92 11.70
CA PHE A 221 -4.09 0.55 10.43
C PHE A 221 -5.42 1.25 10.18
N ASP A 222 -5.80 1.34 8.92
CA ASP A 222 -7.07 1.91 8.46
C ASP A 222 -8.00 0.80 7.98
N VAL A 223 -9.27 0.89 8.36
CA VAL A 223 -10.32 -0.08 8.00
C VAL A 223 -11.44 0.65 7.26
N LEU A 224 -11.87 0.10 6.13
CA LEU A 224 -13.13 0.45 5.50
C LEU A 224 -14.25 -0.34 6.17
N GLY A 225 -14.94 0.29 7.11
CA GLY A 225 -16.06 -0.32 7.84
C GLY A 225 -17.39 0.02 7.18
N LYS A 226 -18.26 -0.99 6.99
CA LYS A 226 -19.66 -0.79 6.63
C LYS A 226 -20.47 -0.58 7.91
N VAL A 227 -20.62 0.67 8.32
CA VAL A 227 -21.19 1.06 9.62
C VAL A 227 -22.60 1.60 9.48
N LEU A 228 -23.41 1.43 10.53
CA LEU A 228 -24.76 2.00 10.59
C LEU A 228 -24.67 3.54 10.65
N GLY A 229 -25.20 4.20 9.63
CA GLY A 229 -25.21 5.66 9.51
C GLY A 229 -26.15 6.34 10.51
N SER A 230 -26.14 7.67 10.46
CA SER A 230 -27.06 8.51 11.25
C SER A 230 -28.51 8.28 10.84
N VAL A 231 -29.43 8.66 11.73
CA VAL A 231 -30.87 8.64 11.43
C VAL A 231 -31.16 9.64 10.32
N ASN A 232 -31.74 9.14 9.23
CA ASN A 232 -32.25 9.95 8.13
C ASN A 232 -33.50 10.73 8.57
N ALA A 233 -33.91 11.73 7.79
CA ALA A 233 -35.08 12.56 8.11
C ALA A 233 -36.40 11.75 8.23
N ASP A 234 -36.46 10.57 7.60
CA ASP A 234 -37.59 9.63 7.63
C ASP A 234 -37.52 8.63 8.81
N GLY A 235 -36.52 8.74 9.69
CA GLY A 235 -36.30 7.82 10.81
C GLY A 235 -35.57 6.53 10.43
N SER A 236 -35.27 6.29 9.15
CA SER A 236 -34.50 5.13 8.70
C SER A 236 -33.01 5.29 9.03
N ARG A 237 -32.27 4.18 9.02
CA ARG A 237 -30.81 4.17 9.08
C ARG A 237 -30.28 3.25 8.01
N GLU A 238 -29.32 3.74 7.25
CA GLU A 238 -28.65 2.97 6.20
C GLU A 238 -27.21 2.69 6.58
N TYR A 239 -26.68 1.58 6.06
CA TYR A 239 -25.27 1.27 6.23
C TYR A 239 -24.44 2.04 5.22
N GLN A 240 -23.39 2.72 5.69
CA GLN A 240 -22.48 3.50 4.87
C GLN A 240 -21.05 3.00 5.06
N TRP A 241 -20.26 3.07 3.99
CA TRP A 241 -18.83 2.78 4.06
C TRP A 241 -18.10 3.99 4.63
N LYS A 242 -17.25 3.76 5.63
CA LYS A 242 -16.48 4.79 6.32
C LYS A 242 -15.06 4.30 6.60
N GLU A 243 -14.08 5.15 6.35
CA GLU A 243 -12.69 4.90 6.76
C GLU A 243 -12.54 5.14 8.27
N LEU A 244 -11.98 4.15 8.95
CA LEU A 244 -11.83 4.09 10.41
C LEU A 244 -10.38 3.80 10.75
N ARG A 245 -9.75 4.73 11.47
CA ARG A 245 -8.37 4.58 11.95
C ARG A 245 -8.33 3.82 13.27
N PHE A 246 -7.50 2.79 13.34
CA PHE A 246 -7.11 2.10 14.56
C PHE A 246 -5.64 2.40 14.86
N THR A 247 -5.33 2.67 16.13
CA THR A 247 -3.99 3.04 16.57
C THR A 247 -3.53 2.08 17.66
N PHE A 248 -2.32 1.57 17.51
CA PHE A 248 -1.70 0.73 18.53
C PHE A 248 -1.32 1.55 19.77
N LYS A 249 -1.13 0.85 20.89
CA LYS A 249 -0.62 1.49 22.13
C LYS A 249 0.85 1.88 21.98
N ASP A 250 1.62 1.03 21.30
CA ASP A 250 3.03 1.23 20.97
C ASP A 250 3.22 1.00 19.46
N GLU A 251 4.25 1.62 18.87
CA GLU A 251 4.58 1.43 17.45
C GLU A 251 4.97 -0.03 17.14
N ALA A 252 4.56 -0.49 15.95
CA ALA A 252 4.97 -1.75 15.34
C ALA A 252 6.09 -1.49 14.33
N ALA A 253 7.33 -1.78 14.73
CA ALA A 253 8.50 -1.49 13.90
C ALA A 253 8.62 -2.37 12.64
N ASP A 254 8.01 -3.56 12.68
CA ASP A 254 8.07 -4.58 11.63
C ASP A 254 6.78 -5.40 11.54
N VAL A 255 6.72 -6.30 10.57
CA VAL A 255 5.56 -7.16 10.28
C VAL A 255 5.22 -8.13 11.42
N GLU A 256 6.22 -8.63 12.15
CA GLU A 256 6.02 -9.52 13.30
C GLU A 256 5.33 -8.77 14.44
N THR A 257 5.91 -7.62 14.80
CA THR A 257 5.36 -6.76 15.84
C THR A 257 3.95 -6.29 15.47
N PHE A 258 3.72 -5.94 14.19
CA PHE A 258 2.39 -5.58 13.70
C PHE A 258 1.37 -6.70 13.93
N CYS A 259 1.70 -7.93 13.51
CA CYS A 259 0.81 -9.07 13.67
C CYS A 259 0.57 -9.41 15.15
N GLN A 260 1.61 -9.29 15.99
CA GLN A 260 1.48 -9.43 17.43
C GLN A 260 0.51 -8.39 18.01
N ARG A 261 0.66 -7.10 17.65
CA ARG A 261 -0.25 -6.04 18.12
C ARG A 261 -1.69 -6.27 17.66
N LEU A 262 -1.87 -6.77 16.45
CA LEU A 262 -3.20 -7.12 15.93
C LEU A 262 -3.85 -8.25 16.74
N LEU A 263 -3.09 -9.28 17.11
CA LEU A 263 -3.56 -10.38 17.97
C LEU A 263 -3.90 -9.90 19.38
N GLU A 264 -3.07 -9.04 19.97
CA GLU A 264 -3.33 -8.43 21.28
C GLU A 264 -4.66 -7.64 21.27
N MET A 265 -4.93 -6.91 20.17
CA MET A 265 -6.21 -6.22 19.97
C MET A 265 -7.38 -7.21 19.82
N GLU A 266 -7.19 -8.33 19.12
CA GLU A 266 -8.19 -9.40 18.97
C GLU A 266 -8.58 -9.99 20.32
N GLU A 267 -7.60 -10.33 21.15
CA GLU A 267 -7.85 -10.81 22.50
C GLU A 267 -8.56 -9.78 23.39
N GLU A 268 -8.16 -8.51 23.33
CA GLU A 268 -8.80 -7.43 24.10
C GLU A 268 -10.27 -7.27 23.66
N ALA A 269 -10.55 -7.33 22.36
CA ALA A 269 -11.89 -7.24 21.82
C ALA A 269 -12.78 -8.41 22.23
N LEU A 270 -12.26 -9.65 22.18
CA LEU A 270 -12.97 -10.85 22.61
C LEU A 270 -13.28 -10.84 24.12
N LYS A 271 -12.31 -10.47 24.96
CA LYS A 271 -12.51 -10.31 26.42
C LYS A 271 -13.54 -9.24 26.75
N SER A 272 -13.66 -8.20 25.92
CA SER A 272 -14.69 -7.18 26.06
C SER A 272 -16.08 -7.77 25.82
N VAL A 273 -16.27 -8.50 24.71
CA VAL A 273 -17.56 -9.09 24.36
C VAL A 273 -18.00 -10.18 25.34
N SER A 274 -17.09 -11.04 25.81
CA SER A 274 -17.44 -12.10 26.79
C SER A 274 -18.03 -11.51 28.08
N ARG A 275 -17.45 -10.42 28.57
CA ARG A 275 -17.96 -9.68 29.75
C ARG A 275 -19.36 -9.10 29.54
N PHE A 276 -19.73 -8.74 28.31
CA PHE A 276 -21.07 -8.25 27.98
C PHE A 276 -22.08 -9.38 27.75
N SER A 277 -21.63 -10.56 27.30
CA SER A 277 -22.51 -11.71 27.08
C SER A 277 -22.81 -12.53 28.33
N GLY A 278 -22.15 -12.27 29.46
CA GLY A 278 -22.37 -13.02 30.71
C GLY A 278 -21.93 -14.49 30.64
N ILE A 279 -21.01 -14.80 29.72
CA ILE A 279 -20.36 -16.11 29.57
C ILE A 279 -18.91 -15.97 30.03
#